data_AF-A0A933ZGF0-F1
#
_entry.id   AF-A0A933ZGF0-F1
#
_cell.length_a   1.000
_cell.length_b   1.000
_cell.length_c   1.000
_cell.angle_alpha   90.00
_cell.angle_beta   90.00
_cell.angle_gamma   90.00
#
_symmetry.space_group_name_H-M   'P 1'
#
loop_
_entity.id
_entity.type
_entity.pdbx_description
1 polymer ?
#
loop_
_entity_poly.entity_id
_entity_poly.type
_entity_poly.pdbx_seq_one_letter_code
_entity_poly.pdbx_strand_id
1 'polypeptide(L)'
;MTRLIRASCPVLGALLVLSCSGRTEVEVLHTDPSGTDAASDAPVVSPDAPDAPYSPDSPYAPDAADSAQADSAPDQVNPPEAGGDALQPCQPINPLCKGPSHLLYGPSSAICQVQVTSTPLVLNCCDYAVEFYLHCDSFQGTFRVSLIDHTYPFPTGSFCAPIDTSVPTPVWVAVTDGRPQMPSMEVLGSLEWSWDDGSGKSFHINLCGQISAPGDVIDGTVFWVNQGIFVKPYPPPELGVSIRLLENKSINAIDAAKQPLDSLALDSVALLELTSMDYYEWPQHRVAFWPGAGKVLEPYKSQVGLQGLPFVVVADGKRKYVGAFWTSLSSMVFYGPQVVMENVSEDGMTIEAPMSGVDPRSDPSIEKALVDTGKALY
;
A
#
# COMPACT_ATOMS: atom_id res chain seq x y z
N MET A 1 52.56 2.80 -4.02
CA MET A 1 52.07 3.14 -5.37
C MET A 1 50.79 2.35 -5.60
N THR A 2 49.64 2.96 -5.33
CA THR A 2 48.33 2.33 -5.53
C THR A 2 47.45 3.38 -6.20
N ARG A 3 47.14 3.18 -7.49
CA ARG A 3 46.30 4.07 -8.28
C ARG A 3 44.84 3.72 -8.02
N LEU A 4 44.06 4.67 -7.50
CA LEU A 4 42.60 4.63 -7.56
C LEU A 4 42.17 4.98 -9.00
N ILE A 5 41.35 4.14 -9.62
CA ILE A 5 40.62 4.46 -10.84
C ILE A 5 39.24 4.95 -10.39
N ARG A 6 38.96 6.24 -10.59
CA ARG A 6 37.59 6.79 -10.54
C ARG A 6 36.93 6.49 -11.88
N ALA A 7 35.83 5.74 -11.85
CA ALA A 7 34.92 5.62 -12.99
C ALA A 7 33.78 6.62 -12.81
N SER A 8 33.68 7.57 -13.73
CA SER A 8 32.56 8.50 -13.89
C SER A 8 31.47 7.80 -14.71
N CYS A 9 30.23 7.79 -14.23
CA CYS A 9 29.09 7.24 -14.98
C CYS A 9 28.30 8.40 -15.61
N PRO A 10 28.08 8.44 -16.94
CA PRO A 10 27.22 9.42 -17.55
C PRO A 10 25.75 9.00 -17.40
N VAL A 11 24.90 9.98 -17.07
CA VAL A 11 23.44 9.83 -17.01
C VAL A 11 22.91 9.69 -18.43
N LEU A 12 22.32 8.54 -18.75
CA LEU A 12 21.45 8.37 -19.91
C LEU A 12 20.13 7.75 -19.43
N GLY A 13 19.04 8.48 -19.65
CA GLY A 13 17.70 8.06 -19.26
C GLY A 13 17.22 6.87 -20.07
N ALA A 14 16.97 5.75 -19.39
CA ALA A 14 16.14 4.66 -19.87
C ALA A 14 15.41 4.06 -18.66
N LEU A 15 14.09 3.98 -18.77
CA LEU A 15 13.18 3.35 -17.82
C LEU A 15 13.57 1.87 -17.69
N LEU A 16 14.10 1.47 -16.53
CA LEU A 16 14.54 0.10 -16.26
C LEU A 16 13.79 -0.44 -15.04
N VAL A 17 12.85 -1.35 -15.29
CA VAL A 17 12.26 -2.22 -14.28
C VAL A 17 13.33 -3.27 -13.94
N LEU A 18 13.95 -3.16 -12.77
CA LEU A 18 14.91 -4.13 -12.27
C LEU A 18 14.16 -5.28 -11.58
N SER A 19 14.01 -6.42 -12.26
CA SER A 19 13.73 -7.69 -11.60
C SER A 19 15.05 -8.31 -11.13
N CYS A 20 15.22 -8.47 -9.82
CA CYS A 20 16.28 -9.29 -9.26
C CYS A 20 15.83 -10.76 -9.20
N SER A 21 16.20 -11.57 -10.19
CA SER A 21 16.20 -13.03 -10.06
C SER A 21 17.26 -13.65 -10.96
N GLY A 22 18.14 -14.44 -10.34
CA GLY A 22 19.32 -15.02 -10.96
C GLY A 22 19.01 -16.23 -11.86
N ARG A 23 19.90 -16.39 -12.85
CA ARG A 23 20.31 -17.61 -13.58
C ARG A 23 19.24 -18.68 -13.86
N THR A 24 18.92 -18.83 -15.14
CA THR A 24 18.76 -20.16 -15.76
C THR A 24 19.27 -20.09 -17.21
N GLU A 25 19.98 -21.14 -17.61
CA GLU A 25 20.60 -21.33 -18.91
C GLU A 25 19.56 -21.34 -20.04
N VAL A 26 19.87 -20.67 -21.16
CA VAL A 26 19.06 -20.72 -22.39
C VAL A 26 19.65 -21.80 -23.29
N GLU A 27 18.96 -22.94 -23.37
CA GLU A 27 19.18 -23.97 -24.37
C GLU A 27 18.48 -23.55 -25.67
N VAL A 28 19.26 -23.44 -26.75
CA VAL A 28 18.79 -23.06 -28.09
C VAL A 28 18.17 -24.29 -28.75
N LEU A 29 16.86 -24.29 -28.96
CA LEU A 29 16.16 -25.27 -29.77
C LEU A 29 15.67 -24.63 -31.08
N HIS A 30 16.30 -25.06 -32.17
CA HIS A 30 15.83 -24.89 -33.54
C HIS A 30 14.57 -25.73 -33.78
N THR A 31 13.53 -25.12 -34.33
CA THR A 31 12.53 -25.81 -35.14
C THR A 31 12.00 -24.88 -36.22
N ASP A 32 12.30 -25.21 -37.48
CA ASP A 32 11.47 -24.87 -38.64
C ASP A 32 10.06 -25.49 -38.46
N PRO A 33 9.02 -24.89 -39.06
CA PRO A 33 8.44 -25.62 -40.17
C PRO A 33 7.98 -24.74 -41.34
N SER A 34 8.31 -25.25 -42.54
CA SER A 34 7.60 -25.02 -43.79
C SER A 34 6.21 -25.68 -43.75
N GLY A 35 5.21 -25.03 -44.36
CA GLY A 35 3.89 -25.64 -44.55
C GLY A 35 2.87 -24.64 -45.08
N THR A 36 2.67 -24.67 -46.39
CA THR A 36 1.78 -23.83 -47.18
C THR A 36 0.31 -24.29 -47.17
N ASP A 37 -0.58 -23.32 -47.41
CA ASP A 37 -1.75 -23.35 -48.31
C ASP A 37 -3.18 -23.19 -47.76
N ALA A 38 -3.91 -22.41 -48.57
CA ALA A 38 -5.36 -22.37 -48.82
C ALA A 38 -6.24 -21.33 -48.08
N ALA A 39 -6.30 -20.15 -48.71
CA ALA A 39 -7.50 -19.47 -49.25
C ALA A 39 -8.84 -19.53 -48.48
N SER A 40 -9.36 -18.34 -48.15
CA SER A 40 -10.77 -18.00 -48.32
C SER A 40 -10.99 -16.48 -48.39
N ASP A 41 -11.51 -16.02 -49.52
CA ASP A 41 -11.94 -14.65 -49.82
C ASP A 41 -13.17 -14.23 -48.99
N ALA A 42 -13.17 -13.00 -48.46
CA ALA A 42 -14.37 -12.23 -48.15
C ALA A 42 -14.07 -10.73 -48.22
N PRO A 43 -14.94 -9.89 -48.84
CA PRO A 43 -14.67 -8.47 -49.02
C PRO A 43 -15.05 -7.67 -47.76
N VAL A 44 -14.09 -6.91 -47.23
CA VAL A 44 -14.34 -5.91 -46.19
C VAL A 44 -14.64 -4.57 -46.85
N VAL A 45 -15.84 -4.05 -46.59
CA VAL A 45 -16.29 -2.70 -46.94
C VAL A 45 -15.71 -1.74 -45.89
N SER A 46 -14.90 -0.78 -46.36
CA SER A 46 -14.31 0.29 -45.55
C SER A 46 -15.20 1.54 -45.61
N PRO A 47 -15.54 2.19 -44.48
CA PRO A 47 -16.06 3.54 -44.51
C PRO A 47 -14.94 4.57 -44.32
N ASP A 48 -14.92 5.53 -45.22
CA ASP A 48 -14.05 6.70 -45.25
C ASP A 48 -14.16 7.55 -43.97
N ALA A 49 -13.01 8.02 -43.47
CA ALA A 49 -12.90 9.13 -42.52
C ALA A 49 -12.15 10.30 -43.20
N PRO A 50 -12.59 11.55 -43.00
CA PRO A 50 -12.06 12.69 -43.73
C PRO A 50 -10.73 13.21 -43.17
N ASP A 51 -9.82 13.51 -44.10
CA ASP A 51 -8.55 14.20 -43.88
C ASP A 51 -8.75 15.62 -43.34
N ALA A 52 -8.04 15.96 -42.27
CA ALA A 52 -7.80 17.34 -41.84
C ALA A 52 -6.31 17.66 -42.01
N PRO A 53 -5.93 18.80 -42.63
CA PRO A 53 -4.54 19.11 -42.93
C PRO A 53 -3.82 19.68 -41.70
N TYR A 54 -2.72 19.02 -41.32
CA TYR A 54 -1.74 19.54 -40.36
C TYR A 54 -0.76 20.46 -41.10
N SER A 55 -0.64 21.70 -40.64
CA SER A 55 0.31 22.71 -41.14
C SER A 55 1.47 22.84 -40.15
N PRO A 56 2.73 22.68 -40.58
CA PRO A 56 3.87 23.02 -39.75
C PRO A 56 4.61 24.23 -40.33
N ASP A 57 4.37 25.41 -39.75
CA ASP A 57 5.23 26.58 -39.93
C ASP A 57 5.64 27.11 -38.55
N SER A 58 6.91 26.93 -38.18
CA SER A 58 7.62 27.93 -37.36
C SER A 58 9.14 27.74 -37.51
N PRO A 59 9.87 28.75 -37.98
CA PRO A 59 11.32 28.74 -38.05
C PRO A 59 11.90 29.32 -36.75
N TYR A 60 12.75 28.56 -36.06
CA TYR A 60 13.70 29.13 -35.10
C TYR A 60 15.12 28.83 -35.59
N ALA A 61 15.83 29.90 -35.95
CA ALA A 61 17.23 29.88 -36.31
C ALA A 61 18.12 29.73 -35.05
N PRO A 62 19.30 29.10 -35.16
CA PRO A 62 20.30 29.08 -34.11
C PRO A 62 21.28 30.24 -34.30
N ASP A 63 21.40 31.12 -33.31
CA ASP A 63 22.53 32.04 -33.23
C ASP A 63 23.65 31.39 -32.41
N ALA A 64 24.81 31.29 -33.07
CA ALA A 64 26.10 31.02 -32.47
C ALA A 64 26.65 32.29 -31.83
N ALA A 65 27.12 32.20 -30.58
CA ALA A 65 28.10 33.15 -30.05
C ALA A 65 29.03 32.45 -29.06
N ASP A 66 30.30 32.53 -29.44
CA ASP A 66 31.52 32.11 -28.79
C ASP A 66 31.79 32.96 -27.53
N SER A 67 32.22 32.34 -26.43
CA SER A 67 32.83 33.00 -25.27
C SER A 67 33.56 31.96 -24.42
N ALA A 68 34.85 31.80 -24.70
CA ALA A 68 35.80 31.17 -23.80
C ALA A 68 35.86 31.94 -22.46
N GLN A 69 35.68 31.24 -21.34
CA GLN A 69 35.98 31.79 -20.02
C GLN A 69 36.60 30.72 -19.12
N ALA A 70 37.65 31.13 -18.43
CA ALA A 70 38.70 30.33 -17.83
C ALA A 70 38.26 29.49 -16.62
N ASP A 71 38.80 28.26 -16.56
CA ASP A 71 38.86 27.42 -15.37
C ASP A 71 39.53 28.18 -14.22
N SER A 72 38.74 28.51 -13.20
CA SER A 72 39.22 28.83 -11.86
C SER A 72 38.52 27.87 -10.91
N ALA A 73 39.27 26.89 -10.40
CA ALA A 73 38.77 25.96 -9.40
C ALA A 73 38.29 26.76 -8.17
N PRO A 74 37.05 26.57 -7.69
CA PRO A 74 36.63 27.17 -6.43
C PRO A 74 37.40 26.52 -5.28
N ASP A 75 37.95 27.37 -4.42
CA ASP A 75 38.51 26.96 -3.13
C ASP A 75 37.52 26.07 -2.39
N GLN A 76 38.00 24.90 -1.95
CA GLN A 76 37.25 24.03 -1.04
C GLN A 76 37.12 24.75 0.31
N VAL A 77 36.04 25.49 0.47
CA VAL A 77 35.53 25.88 1.77
C VAL A 77 35.07 24.59 2.45
N ASN A 78 35.80 24.16 3.48
CA ASN A 78 35.35 23.07 4.34
C ASN A 78 33.93 23.43 4.82
N PRO A 79 32.94 22.53 4.66
CA PRO A 79 31.62 22.76 5.22
C PRO A 79 31.80 23.03 6.72
N PRO A 80 31.10 24.04 7.29
CA PRO A 80 31.14 24.26 8.72
C PRO A 80 30.80 22.93 9.39
N GLU A 81 31.67 22.50 10.29
CA GLU A 81 31.39 21.37 11.17
C GLU A 81 29.98 21.59 11.72
N ALA A 82 29.07 20.68 11.37
CA ALA A 82 27.72 20.68 11.89
C ALA A 82 27.86 20.50 13.39
N GLY A 83 27.89 21.64 14.11
CA GLY A 83 27.72 21.68 15.55
C GLY A 83 26.41 20.95 15.81
N GLY A 84 26.51 19.73 16.32
CA GLY A 84 25.37 18.95 16.74
C GLY A 84 24.76 19.67 17.94
N ASP A 85 23.89 20.65 17.66
CA ASP A 85 22.99 21.20 18.65
C ASP A 85 22.16 20.03 19.15
N ALA A 86 22.51 19.56 20.34
CA ALA A 86 21.79 18.51 21.01
C ALA A 86 20.32 18.95 21.08
N LEU A 87 19.44 18.20 20.41
CA LEU A 87 18.02 18.45 20.36
C LEU A 87 17.54 18.79 21.78
N GLN A 88 17.00 20.00 21.93
CA GLN A 88 16.51 20.48 23.22
C GLN A 88 15.49 19.45 23.74
N PRO A 89 15.63 18.94 24.97
CA PRO A 89 14.80 17.85 25.44
C PRO A 89 13.33 18.28 25.45
N CYS A 90 12.53 17.59 24.66
CA CYS A 90 11.09 17.75 24.61
C CYS A 90 10.49 17.60 26.02
N GLN A 91 9.52 18.46 26.34
CA GLN A 91 8.80 18.49 27.61
C GLN A 91 8.25 17.09 28.01
N PRO A 92 7.95 16.86 29.30
CA PRO A 92 7.61 15.52 29.80
C PRO A 92 6.42 14.90 29.07
N ILE A 93 6.54 13.59 28.82
CA ILE A 93 5.55 12.73 28.18
C ILE A 93 4.19 12.87 28.90
N ASN A 94 3.13 13.13 28.13
CA ASN A 94 1.78 13.32 28.63
C ASN A 94 1.36 12.09 29.48
N PRO A 95 0.78 12.26 30.69
CA PRO A 95 0.38 11.13 31.55
C PRO A 95 -0.65 10.21 30.90
N LEU A 96 -1.28 10.63 29.80
CA LEU A 96 -2.15 9.82 28.97
C LEU A 96 -1.39 8.79 28.12
N CYS A 97 -0.07 8.86 27.92
CA CYS A 97 0.69 7.90 27.10
C CYS A 97 0.89 6.51 27.76
N LYS A 98 -0.17 5.86 28.21
CA LYS A 98 -0.13 4.55 28.90
C LYS A 98 -1.46 3.81 28.80
N GLY A 99 -1.42 2.50 29.01
CA GLY A 99 -2.61 1.65 28.96
C GLY A 99 -3.00 1.31 27.53
N PRO A 100 -4.24 0.88 27.26
CA PRO A 100 -4.67 0.53 25.91
C PRO A 100 -4.65 1.76 24.98
N SER A 101 -4.56 1.51 23.67
CA SER A 101 -4.54 2.58 22.66
C SER A 101 -5.77 3.49 22.80
N HIS A 102 -5.55 4.80 22.72
CA HIS A 102 -6.64 5.77 22.82
C HIS A 102 -6.33 7.08 22.10
N LEU A 103 -7.39 7.86 21.90
CA LEU A 103 -7.39 9.17 21.28
C LEU A 103 -8.20 10.15 22.13
N LEU A 104 -7.60 11.28 22.47
CA LEU A 104 -8.27 12.46 23.00
C LEU A 104 -8.30 13.49 21.89
N TYR A 105 -9.44 13.74 21.27
CA TYR A 105 -9.54 14.60 20.09
C TYR A 105 -9.80 16.08 20.45
N GLY A 106 -8.84 16.94 20.12
CA GLY A 106 -8.89 18.38 20.38
C GLY A 106 -8.98 18.73 21.87
N PRO A 107 -9.57 19.89 22.24
CA PRO A 107 -9.81 20.26 23.64
C PRO A 107 -10.98 19.50 24.29
N SER A 108 -11.56 18.52 23.59
CA SER A 108 -12.56 17.64 24.17
C SER A 108 -11.97 16.92 25.39
N SER A 109 -12.81 16.64 26.38
CA SER A 109 -12.42 15.83 27.54
C SER A 109 -12.73 14.34 27.35
N ALA A 110 -13.33 13.95 26.22
CA ALA A 110 -13.68 12.56 25.96
C ALA A 110 -12.46 11.80 25.42
N ILE A 111 -11.90 10.93 26.25
CA ILE A 111 -10.93 9.92 25.80
C ILE A 111 -11.70 8.78 25.15
N CYS A 112 -11.36 8.50 23.89
CA CYS A 112 -11.86 7.35 23.16
C CYS A 112 -10.84 6.22 23.18
N GLN A 113 -11.23 5.03 23.63
CA GLN A 113 -10.42 3.83 23.39
C GLN A 113 -10.46 3.51 21.91
N VAL A 114 -9.31 3.30 21.29
CA VAL A 114 -9.23 3.09 19.84
C VAL A 114 -8.72 1.71 19.51
N GLN A 115 -9.26 1.15 18.44
CA GLN A 115 -8.60 0.06 17.75
C GLN A 115 -7.65 0.66 16.73
N VAL A 116 -6.50 0.02 16.53
CA VAL A 116 -5.49 0.56 15.65
C VAL A 116 -5.15 -0.45 14.57
N THR A 117 -5.30 -0.04 13.32
CA THR A 117 -4.77 -0.76 12.18
C THR A 117 -3.57 0.00 11.60
N SER A 118 -2.76 -0.66 10.79
CA SER A 118 -1.59 -0.04 10.19
C SER A 118 -1.38 -0.44 8.74
N THR A 119 -0.79 0.48 7.97
CA THR A 119 -0.39 0.26 6.58
C THR A 119 1.02 0.78 6.36
N PRO A 120 1.95 -0.04 5.84
CA PRO A 120 3.23 0.49 5.39
C PRO A 120 3.03 1.38 4.17
N LEU A 121 3.69 2.52 4.16
CA LEU A 121 3.69 3.47 3.06
C LEU A 121 5.05 3.40 2.36
N VAL A 122 4.99 3.24 1.03
CA VAL A 122 6.16 3.37 0.17
C VAL A 122 6.15 4.77 -0.41
N LEU A 123 6.90 5.69 0.21
CA LEU A 123 6.97 7.07 -0.28
C LEU A 123 8.02 7.23 -1.39
N ASN A 124 9.21 6.65 -1.19
CA ASN A 124 10.25 6.52 -2.22
C ASN A 124 11.22 5.37 -1.85
N CYS A 125 12.32 5.22 -2.57
CA CYS A 125 13.28 4.12 -2.33
C CYS A 125 14.08 4.22 -1.01
N CYS A 126 14.05 5.36 -0.34
CA CYS A 126 14.83 5.64 0.88
C CYS A 126 13.96 5.90 2.11
N ASP A 127 12.68 6.17 1.91
CA ASP A 127 11.78 6.63 2.97
C ASP A 127 10.89 5.47 3.40
N TYR A 128 10.97 5.17 4.69
CA TYR A 128 10.11 4.21 5.34
C TYR A 128 9.01 4.97 6.03
N ALA A 129 7.78 4.61 5.72
CA ALA A 129 6.65 5.21 6.38
C ALA A 129 5.63 4.15 6.80
N VAL A 130 4.97 4.43 7.91
CA VAL A 130 3.93 3.58 8.49
C VAL A 130 2.79 4.51 8.85
N GLU A 131 1.62 4.22 8.32
CA GLU A 131 0.39 4.91 8.70
C GLU A 131 -0.38 4.07 9.71
N PHE A 132 -0.72 4.67 10.84
CA PHE A 132 -1.63 4.12 11.84
C PHE A 132 -3.00 4.74 11.66
N TYR A 133 -4.02 3.92 11.80
CA TYR A 133 -5.42 4.29 11.69
C TYR A 133 -6.07 4.05 13.05
N LEU A 134 -6.44 5.12 13.73
CA LEU A 134 -7.07 5.08 15.04
C LEU A 134 -8.59 5.13 14.83
N HIS A 135 -9.23 4.00 15.02
CA HIS A 135 -10.66 3.79 14.84
C HIS A 135 -11.39 4.02 16.16
N CYS A 136 -12.35 4.95 16.16
CA CYS A 136 -13.02 5.42 17.36
C CYS A 136 -14.51 5.66 17.09
N ASP A 137 -15.40 4.98 17.81
CA ASP A 137 -16.85 5.13 17.63
C ASP A 137 -17.37 6.54 17.90
N SER A 138 -16.71 7.29 18.79
CA SER A 138 -17.10 8.67 19.11
C SER A 138 -16.63 9.70 18.10
N PHE A 139 -15.83 9.31 17.10
CA PHE A 139 -15.34 10.17 16.04
C PHE A 139 -15.86 9.68 14.68
N GLN A 140 -16.56 10.54 13.94
CA GLN A 140 -16.98 10.20 12.58
C GLN A 140 -15.78 10.31 11.64
N GLY A 141 -15.12 9.18 11.39
CA GLY A 141 -14.00 9.08 10.48
C GLY A 141 -12.86 8.24 11.05
N THR A 142 -11.70 8.34 10.41
CA THR A 142 -10.49 7.66 10.86
C THR A 142 -9.40 8.69 11.10
N PHE A 143 -8.89 8.73 12.33
CA PHE A 143 -7.76 9.57 12.67
C PHE A 143 -6.48 8.86 12.26
N ARG A 144 -5.70 9.47 11.38
CA ARG A 144 -4.48 8.84 10.84
C ARG A 144 -3.25 9.50 11.41
N VAL A 145 -2.26 8.67 11.75
CA VAL A 145 -0.95 9.10 12.20
C VAL A 145 0.08 8.44 11.30
N SER A 146 0.79 9.20 10.49
CA SER A 146 1.84 8.67 9.61
C SER A 146 3.20 8.94 10.23
N LEU A 147 3.96 7.88 10.53
CA LEU A 147 5.35 7.94 10.95
C LEU A 147 6.22 7.80 9.71
N ILE A 148 7.04 8.79 9.39
CA ILE A 148 7.92 8.78 8.20
C ILE A 148 9.35 9.04 8.65
N ASP A 149 10.30 8.28 8.10
CA ASP A 149 11.73 8.46 8.36
C ASP A 149 12.56 8.02 7.14
N HIS A 150 13.68 8.71 6.94
CA HIS A 150 14.72 8.39 5.95
C HIS A 150 15.69 7.32 6.47
N THR A 151 15.64 7.04 7.77
CA THR A 151 16.46 6.05 8.46
C THR A 151 15.59 4.88 8.88
N TYR A 152 16.11 3.67 8.64
CA TYR A 152 15.52 2.44 9.15
C TYR A 152 16.57 1.66 9.93
N PRO A 153 16.29 1.30 11.19
CA PRO A 153 15.02 1.49 11.90
C PRO A 153 14.82 2.91 12.44
N PHE A 154 13.56 3.28 12.73
CA PHE A 154 13.20 4.59 13.31
C PHE A 154 13.99 4.87 14.61
N PRO A 155 14.41 6.10 14.93
CA PRO A 155 15.06 6.39 16.20
C PRO A 155 14.04 6.36 17.35
N THR A 156 14.38 5.63 18.42
CA THR A 156 13.61 5.61 19.66
C THR A 156 13.93 6.84 20.51
N GLY A 157 12.94 7.39 21.20
CA GLY A 157 13.11 8.49 22.13
C GLY A 157 11.99 9.52 22.05
N SER A 158 12.19 10.64 22.72
CA SER A 158 11.29 11.79 22.62
C SER A 158 11.59 12.60 21.35
N PHE A 159 10.54 13.11 20.71
CA PHE A 159 10.65 13.95 19.52
C PHE A 159 9.76 15.19 19.64
N CYS A 160 10.22 16.27 19.03
CA CYS A 160 9.49 17.51 18.81
C CYS A 160 9.60 17.77 17.30
N ALA A 161 8.59 17.34 16.55
CA ALA A 161 8.61 17.43 15.11
C ALA A 161 7.66 18.56 14.69
N PRO A 162 8.16 19.71 14.23
CA PRO A 162 7.32 20.58 13.42
C PRO A 162 6.90 19.80 12.17
N ILE A 163 5.62 19.81 11.83
CA ILE A 163 5.15 19.33 10.52
C ILE A 163 5.42 20.44 9.49
N ASP A 164 6.69 20.81 9.34
CA ASP A 164 7.16 21.65 8.24
C ASP A 164 8.12 20.82 7.39
N THR A 165 7.63 20.39 6.23
CA THR A 165 8.35 19.55 5.25
C THR A 165 9.72 20.09 4.83
N SER A 166 10.05 21.33 5.17
CA SER A 166 11.33 21.95 4.82
C SER A 166 12.47 21.63 5.79
N VAL A 167 12.20 21.13 7.00
CA VAL A 167 13.24 20.85 8.01
C VAL A 167 13.42 19.34 8.18
N PRO A 168 14.56 18.75 7.78
CA PRO A 168 14.80 17.31 7.93
C PRO A 168 14.81 16.95 9.42
N THR A 169 13.70 16.39 9.89
CA THR A 169 13.60 15.77 11.20
C THR A 169 13.79 14.26 11.02
N PRO A 170 14.38 13.58 12.02
CA PRO A 170 14.56 12.14 11.94
C PRO A 170 13.21 11.39 12.02
N VAL A 171 12.16 12.02 12.55
CA VAL A 171 10.83 11.42 12.60
C VAL A 171 9.83 12.48 12.23
N TRP A 172 9.12 12.23 11.14
CA TRP A 172 7.97 13.01 10.75
C TRP A 172 6.71 12.32 11.24
N VAL A 173 5.84 13.11 11.87
CA VAL A 173 4.50 12.66 12.20
C VAL A 173 3.52 13.48 11.38
N ALA A 174 2.80 12.87 10.47
CA ALA A 174 1.68 13.50 9.78
C ALA A 174 0.37 13.09 10.45
N VAL A 175 -0.57 14.01 10.58
CA VAL A 175 -1.88 13.71 11.18
C VAL A 175 -2.98 14.24 10.28
N THR A 176 -3.92 13.37 9.93
CA THR A 176 -5.15 13.78 9.24
C THR A 176 -6.38 13.22 9.95
N ASP A 177 -7.41 14.05 10.01
CA ASP A 177 -8.76 13.73 10.46
C ASP A 177 -9.71 13.46 9.27
N GLY A 178 -9.16 13.30 8.07
CA GLY A 178 -9.90 13.19 6.80
C GLY A 178 -9.92 14.47 5.97
N ARG A 179 -9.40 15.59 6.49
CA ARG A 179 -9.24 16.83 5.70
C ARG A 179 -8.05 16.76 4.73
N PRO A 180 -8.18 17.31 3.50
CA PRO A 180 -7.14 17.26 2.46
C PRO A 180 -6.01 18.28 2.62
N GLN A 181 -6.16 19.28 3.49
CA GLN A 181 -5.13 20.28 3.80
C GLN A 181 -4.85 20.26 5.29
N MET A 182 -3.58 20.03 5.66
CA MET A 182 -3.14 20.08 7.04
C MET A 182 -2.68 21.50 7.40
N PRO A 183 -3.10 22.06 8.55
CA PRO A 183 -2.50 23.27 9.07
C PRO A 183 -1.04 23.01 9.48
N SER A 184 -0.25 24.08 9.63
CA SER A 184 1.03 23.97 10.34
C SER A 184 0.74 23.56 11.78
N MET A 185 1.34 22.46 12.21
CA MET A 185 1.20 21.91 13.56
C MET A 185 2.51 21.30 14.02
N GLU A 186 2.64 21.10 15.32
CA GLU A 186 3.78 20.46 15.97
C GLU A 186 3.30 19.22 16.71
N VAL A 187 4.05 18.13 16.61
CA VAL A 187 3.80 16.92 17.39
C VAL A 187 4.91 16.75 18.41
N LEU A 188 4.52 16.78 19.68
CA LEU A 188 5.37 16.51 20.84
C LEU A 188 5.10 15.08 21.29
N GLY A 189 6.11 14.22 21.25
CA GLY A 189 5.85 12.79 21.43
C GLY A 189 7.02 11.95 21.86
N SER A 190 6.77 10.66 21.91
CA SER A 190 7.77 9.62 22.14
C SER A 190 7.49 8.42 21.26
N LEU A 191 8.54 7.87 20.67
CA LEU A 191 8.52 6.65 19.90
C LEU A 191 9.39 5.60 20.60
N GLU A 192 8.84 4.43 20.84
CA GLU A 192 9.61 3.25 21.16
C GLU A 192 9.24 2.15 20.18
N TRP A 193 10.18 1.30 19.82
CA TRP A 193 9.86 0.13 19.03
C TRP A 193 10.80 -1.02 19.40
N SER A 194 10.36 -2.24 19.10
CA SER A 194 11.16 -3.45 19.31
C SER A 194 10.87 -4.49 18.26
N TRP A 195 11.87 -5.30 17.91
CA TRP A 195 11.68 -6.45 17.02
C TRP A 195 10.99 -7.59 17.76
N ASP A 196 10.03 -8.27 17.10
CA ASP A 196 9.26 -9.36 17.72
C ASP A 196 10.10 -10.62 17.98
N ASP A 197 11.02 -10.94 17.06
CA ASP A 197 11.73 -12.23 17.05
C ASP A 197 13.21 -12.11 16.63
N GLY A 198 13.70 -10.87 16.49
CA GLY A 198 15.05 -10.58 15.97
C GLY A 198 15.25 -10.93 14.49
N SER A 199 14.21 -11.39 13.77
CA SER A 199 14.28 -11.69 12.33
C SER A 199 14.29 -10.44 11.45
N GLY A 200 13.95 -9.28 12.02
CA GLY A 200 13.84 -8.02 11.29
C GLY A 200 12.57 -7.92 10.42
N LYS A 201 11.62 -8.86 10.55
CA LYS A 201 10.44 -8.93 9.66
C LYS A 201 9.22 -8.20 10.19
N SER A 202 9.08 -8.08 11.50
CA SER A 202 7.98 -7.38 12.15
C SER A 202 8.48 -6.68 13.41
N PHE A 203 7.95 -5.49 13.67
CA PHE A 203 8.27 -4.75 14.88
C PHE A 203 7.00 -4.22 15.56
N HIS A 204 7.11 -4.07 16.87
CA HIS A 204 6.11 -3.46 17.75
C HIS A 204 6.43 -1.99 17.92
N ILE A 205 5.41 -1.14 17.98
CA ILE A 205 5.57 0.31 18.12
C ILE A 205 4.74 0.80 19.31
N ASN A 206 5.37 1.64 20.12
CA ASN A 206 4.70 2.60 21.00
C ASN A 206 4.86 3.97 20.40
N LEU A 207 3.73 4.62 20.14
CA LEU A 207 3.75 5.98 19.68
C LEU A 207 2.82 6.80 20.56
N CYS A 208 3.40 7.79 21.24
CA CYS A 208 2.62 8.85 21.85
C CYS A 208 2.88 10.16 21.13
N GLY A 209 1.83 10.94 20.94
CA GLY A 209 1.96 12.31 20.48
C GLY A 209 0.87 13.21 21.07
N GLN A 210 1.24 14.45 21.30
CA GLN A 210 0.34 15.55 21.54
C GLN A 210 0.50 16.58 20.42
N ILE A 211 -0.62 16.98 19.84
CA ILE A 211 -0.68 17.94 18.74
C ILE A 211 -0.82 19.34 19.31
N SER A 212 0.04 20.23 18.86
CA SER A 212 -0.08 21.68 19.04
C SER A 212 -0.40 22.27 17.67
N ALA A 213 -1.64 22.73 17.49
CA ALA A 213 -2.14 23.31 16.24
C ALA A 213 -3.00 24.54 16.56
N PRO A 214 -2.42 25.64 17.08
CA PRO A 214 -3.20 26.75 17.63
C PRO A 214 -4.25 27.29 16.65
N GLY A 215 -5.52 27.27 17.08
CA GLY A 215 -6.66 27.75 16.29
C GLY A 215 -7.30 26.70 15.38
N ASP A 216 -6.78 25.46 15.33
CA ASP A 216 -7.42 24.33 14.67
C ASP A 216 -8.24 23.47 15.66
N VAL A 217 -9.18 22.68 15.14
CA VAL A 217 -10.04 21.78 15.93
C VAL A 217 -9.26 20.60 16.54
N ILE A 218 -8.10 20.27 15.99
CA ILE A 218 -7.23 19.20 16.51
C ILE A 218 -6.22 19.69 17.55
N ASP A 219 -6.22 20.98 17.91
CA ASP A 219 -5.30 21.50 18.91
C ASP A 219 -5.48 20.82 20.27
N GLY A 220 -4.38 20.39 20.89
CA GLY A 220 -4.39 19.65 22.14
C GLY A 220 -4.75 18.16 22.00
N THR A 221 -4.94 17.64 20.78
CA THR A 221 -5.19 16.22 20.56
C THR A 221 -4.05 15.38 21.12
N VAL A 222 -4.38 14.32 21.85
CA VAL A 222 -3.39 13.35 22.35
C VAL A 222 -3.74 11.99 21.80
N PHE A 223 -2.76 11.28 21.25
CA PHE A 223 -2.93 9.91 20.81
C PHE A 223 -1.89 9.01 21.46
N TRP A 224 -2.31 7.79 21.76
CA TRP A 224 -1.47 6.72 22.27
C TRP A 224 -1.72 5.44 21.48
N VAL A 225 -0.65 4.92 20.92
CA VAL A 225 -0.59 3.66 20.20
C VAL A 225 0.25 2.71 21.05
N ASN A 226 -0.37 1.66 21.60
CA ASN A 226 0.29 0.72 22.50
C ASN A 226 0.85 -0.51 21.76
N GLN A 227 2.02 -1.00 22.22
CA GLN A 227 2.86 -2.22 22.00
C GLN A 227 2.32 -3.46 21.26
N GLY A 228 1.06 -3.54 20.83
CA GLY A 228 0.50 -4.72 20.17
C GLY A 228 0.44 -4.63 18.64
N ILE A 229 0.87 -3.53 18.03
CA ILE A 229 0.68 -3.34 16.59
C ILE A 229 1.87 -3.88 15.83
N PHE A 230 1.61 -4.99 15.15
CA PHE A 230 2.53 -5.58 14.20
C PHE A 230 2.59 -4.76 12.94
N VAL A 231 3.72 -4.09 12.73
CA VAL A 231 4.01 -3.47 11.45
C VAL A 231 4.95 -4.38 10.67
N LYS A 232 4.44 -4.92 9.56
CA LYS A 232 5.26 -5.60 8.55
C LYS A 232 5.44 -4.63 7.39
N PRO A 233 6.61 -4.01 7.23
CA PRO A 233 6.81 -2.99 6.20
C PRO A 233 6.67 -3.56 4.79
N TYR A 234 7.08 -4.83 4.62
CA TYR A 234 6.94 -5.57 3.38
C TYR A 234 6.79 -7.05 3.72
N PRO A 235 5.57 -7.52 4.06
CA PRO A 235 5.38 -8.96 4.17
C PRO A 235 5.70 -9.55 2.80
N PRO A 236 6.45 -10.67 2.75
CA PRO A 236 6.55 -11.46 1.54
C PRO A 236 5.15 -11.74 0.98
N PRO A 237 4.99 -11.91 -0.34
CA PRO A 237 3.68 -12.16 -0.97
C PRO A 237 2.92 -13.36 -0.39
N GLU A 238 3.62 -14.26 0.28
CA GLU A 238 3.08 -15.41 1.00
C GLU A 238 2.59 -15.12 2.42
N LEU A 239 2.84 -13.96 3.03
CA LEU A 239 2.39 -13.62 4.38
C LEU A 239 1.17 -12.69 4.38
N GLY A 240 0.29 -12.86 5.35
CA GLY A 240 -0.96 -12.10 5.47
C GLY A 240 -2.10 -12.70 4.65
N VAL A 241 -3.13 -11.89 4.40
CA VAL A 241 -4.31 -12.30 3.61
C VAL A 241 -4.19 -11.76 2.18
N SER A 242 -4.54 -12.59 1.21
CA SER A 242 -4.71 -12.18 -0.19
C SER A 242 -5.93 -12.85 -0.82
N ILE A 243 -6.46 -12.18 -1.84
CA ILE A 243 -7.54 -12.68 -2.69
C ILE A 243 -6.95 -12.89 -4.08
N ARG A 244 -7.02 -14.12 -4.58
CA ARG A 244 -6.41 -14.52 -5.86
C ARG A 244 -7.47 -15.07 -6.80
N LEU A 245 -7.36 -14.73 -8.08
CA LEU A 245 -8.16 -15.39 -9.11
C LEU A 245 -7.56 -16.75 -9.46
N LEU A 246 -8.33 -17.58 -10.15
CA LEU A 246 -7.79 -18.80 -10.76
C LEU A 246 -6.91 -18.45 -11.97
N GLU A 247 -5.89 -19.28 -12.23
CA GLU A 247 -5.06 -19.17 -13.44
C GLU A 247 -5.90 -19.49 -14.68
N ASN A 248 -6.67 -20.57 -14.64
CA ASN A 248 -7.58 -20.94 -15.72
C ASN A 248 -8.88 -20.13 -15.65
N LYS A 249 -8.97 -19.07 -16.47
CA LYS A 249 -10.12 -18.17 -16.55
C LYS A 249 -11.39 -18.80 -17.14
N SER A 250 -11.30 -20.05 -17.63
CA SER A 250 -12.44 -20.80 -18.19
C SER A 250 -13.30 -21.45 -17.10
N ILE A 251 -12.78 -21.56 -15.87
CA ILE A 251 -13.47 -22.16 -14.73
C ILE A 251 -14.31 -21.07 -14.05
N ASN A 252 -15.63 -21.27 -14.01
CA ASN A 252 -16.55 -20.40 -13.26
C ASN A 252 -16.57 -20.75 -11.76
N ALA A 253 -17.24 -19.93 -10.95
CA ALA A 253 -17.25 -20.11 -9.50
C ALA A 253 -17.94 -21.41 -9.05
N ILE A 254 -19.03 -21.79 -9.73
CA ILE A 254 -19.78 -23.01 -9.43
C ILE A 254 -18.93 -24.26 -9.65
N ASP A 255 -18.15 -24.30 -10.73
CA ASP A 255 -17.28 -25.43 -11.04
C ASP A 255 -15.99 -25.43 -10.20
N ALA A 256 -15.47 -24.26 -9.84
CA ALA A 256 -14.35 -24.15 -8.90
C ALA A 256 -14.71 -24.72 -7.52
N ALA A 257 -15.91 -24.42 -7.00
CA ALA A 257 -16.36 -24.89 -5.70
C ALA A 257 -16.58 -26.41 -5.60
N LYS A 258 -16.65 -27.12 -6.74
CA LYS A 258 -16.74 -28.60 -6.77
C LYS A 258 -15.37 -29.28 -6.73
N GLN A 259 -14.29 -28.52 -6.92
CA GLN A 259 -12.93 -29.06 -6.95
C GLN A 259 -12.30 -29.00 -5.55
N PRO A 260 -11.38 -29.93 -5.23
CA PRO A 260 -10.55 -29.78 -4.05
C PRO A 260 -9.81 -28.44 -4.04
N LEU A 261 -9.82 -27.74 -2.91
CA LEU A 261 -9.21 -26.41 -2.81
C LEU A 261 -7.74 -26.40 -3.22
N ASP A 262 -7.00 -27.45 -2.85
CA ASP A 262 -5.57 -27.58 -3.16
C ASP A 262 -5.27 -27.88 -4.63
N SER A 263 -6.25 -28.33 -5.42
CA SER A 263 -6.07 -28.58 -6.85
C SER A 263 -6.28 -27.33 -7.71
N LEU A 264 -6.76 -26.22 -7.14
CA LEU A 264 -7.01 -24.99 -7.86
C LEU A 264 -5.70 -24.24 -8.12
N ALA A 265 -5.30 -24.16 -9.38
CA ALA A 265 -4.21 -23.32 -9.84
C ALA A 265 -4.61 -21.84 -9.72
N LEU A 266 -3.80 -21.07 -8.98
CA LEU A 266 -4.06 -19.66 -8.71
C LEU A 266 -3.19 -18.78 -9.59
N ASP A 267 -3.69 -17.61 -9.92
CA ASP A 267 -2.91 -16.57 -10.57
C ASP A 267 -1.68 -16.19 -9.71
N SER A 268 -0.55 -15.93 -10.38
CA SER A 268 0.72 -15.60 -9.72
C SER A 268 0.64 -14.23 -9.05
N VAL A 269 -0.17 -13.32 -9.60
CA VAL A 269 -0.44 -12.00 -9.04
C VAL A 269 -1.74 -12.05 -8.23
N ALA A 270 -1.70 -11.55 -6.99
CA ALA A 270 -2.91 -11.41 -6.20
C ALA A 270 -3.80 -10.30 -6.78
N LEU A 271 -5.11 -10.52 -6.78
CA LEU A 271 -6.07 -9.49 -7.15
C LEU A 271 -6.13 -8.41 -6.08
N LEU A 272 -6.14 -8.83 -4.83
CA LEU A 272 -5.99 -7.96 -3.66
C LEU A 272 -4.97 -8.61 -2.72
N GLU A 273 -4.02 -7.82 -2.29
CA GLU A 273 -3.01 -8.21 -1.31
C GLU A 273 -3.05 -7.24 -0.12
N LEU A 274 -2.19 -7.49 0.88
CA LEU A 274 -2.17 -6.72 2.11
C LEU A 274 -2.01 -5.21 1.90
N THR A 275 -1.20 -4.80 0.92
CA THR A 275 -0.96 -3.39 0.56
C THR A 275 -2.15 -2.74 -0.12
N SER A 276 -3.06 -3.53 -0.70
CA SER A 276 -4.31 -3.05 -1.30
C SER A 276 -5.42 -2.85 -0.25
N MET A 277 -5.25 -3.43 0.93
CA MET A 277 -6.21 -3.36 2.04
C MET A 277 -5.77 -2.30 3.03
N ASP A 278 -6.67 -1.38 3.35
CA ASP A 278 -6.47 -0.44 4.45
C ASP A 278 -6.65 -1.20 5.78
N TYR A 279 -7.84 -1.79 5.97
CA TYR A 279 -8.17 -2.67 7.08
C TYR A 279 -9.28 -3.67 6.69
N TYR A 280 -9.54 -4.63 7.56
CA TYR A 280 -10.56 -5.66 7.44
C TYR A 280 -11.47 -5.63 8.67
N GLU A 281 -12.74 -5.28 8.48
CA GLU A 281 -13.76 -5.30 9.53
C GLU A 281 -14.23 -6.74 9.76
N TRP A 282 -13.68 -7.36 10.79
CA TRP A 282 -13.86 -8.77 11.08
C TRP A 282 -15.34 -9.17 11.26
N PRO A 283 -16.17 -8.46 12.04
CA PRO A 283 -17.56 -8.88 12.26
C PRO A 283 -18.42 -8.82 10.99
N GLN A 284 -18.10 -7.91 10.07
CA GLN A 284 -18.87 -7.68 8.85
C GLN A 284 -18.26 -8.38 7.63
N HIS A 285 -17.04 -8.89 7.76
CA HIS A 285 -16.23 -9.38 6.65
C HIS A 285 -16.12 -8.36 5.50
N ARG A 286 -15.92 -7.08 5.88
CA ARG A 286 -15.73 -5.96 4.96
C ARG A 286 -14.24 -5.65 4.81
N VAL A 287 -13.79 -5.58 3.58
CA VAL A 287 -12.45 -5.11 3.22
C VAL A 287 -12.55 -3.62 2.91
N ALA A 288 -11.85 -2.79 3.67
CA ALA A 288 -11.60 -1.41 3.30
C ALA A 288 -10.37 -1.34 2.39
N PHE A 289 -10.48 -0.62 1.27
CA PHE A 289 -9.39 -0.49 0.32
C PHE A 289 -8.50 0.71 0.64
N TRP A 290 -7.21 0.54 0.39
CA TRP A 290 -6.32 1.69 0.28
C TRP A 290 -6.83 2.61 -0.85
N PRO A 291 -6.73 3.95 -0.72
CA PRO A 291 -7.19 4.87 -1.76
C PRO A 291 -6.73 4.49 -3.17
N GLY A 292 -7.68 4.25 -4.07
CA GLY A 292 -7.44 3.86 -5.46
C GLY A 292 -7.22 2.36 -5.69
N ALA A 293 -7.00 1.55 -4.65
CA ALA A 293 -6.79 0.10 -4.81
C ALA A 293 -8.05 -0.62 -5.33
N GLY A 294 -9.26 -0.14 -5.01
CA GLY A 294 -10.51 -0.68 -5.54
C GLY A 294 -10.61 -0.66 -7.08
N LYS A 295 -9.85 0.22 -7.76
CA LYS A 295 -9.83 0.31 -9.23
C LYS A 295 -9.32 -0.95 -9.91
N VAL A 296 -8.57 -1.80 -9.19
CA VAL A 296 -8.12 -3.11 -9.69
C VAL A 296 -9.29 -4.02 -10.04
N LEU A 297 -10.47 -3.81 -9.45
CA LEU A 297 -11.67 -4.63 -9.66
C LEU A 297 -12.48 -4.20 -10.89
N GLU A 298 -12.31 -2.98 -11.39
CA GLU A 298 -13.10 -2.45 -12.52
C GLU A 298 -13.02 -3.32 -13.79
N PRO A 299 -11.84 -3.80 -14.23
CA PRO A 299 -11.75 -4.64 -15.43
C PRO A 299 -12.48 -5.99 -15.28
N TYR A 300 -12.77 -6.42 -14.05
CA TYR A 300 -13.41 -7.71 -13.77
C TYR A 300 -14.93 -7.61 -13.69
N LYS A 301 -15.51 -6.41 -13.54
CA LYS A 301 -16.98 -6.22 -13.49
C LYS A 301 -17.67 -6.81 -14.71
N SER A 302 -17.11 -6.64 -15.91
CA SER A 302 -17.65 -7.21 -17.15
C SER A 302 -17.33 -8.70 -17.36
N GLN A 303 -16.39 -9.25 -16.58
CA GLN A 303 -15.99 -10.65 -16.63
C GLN A 303 -16.83 -11.53 -15.70
N VAL A 304 -17.57 -10.93 -14.76
CA VAL A 304 -18.49 -11.66 -13.89
C VAL A 304 -19.70 -12.12 -14.70
N GLY A 305 -19.59 -13.33 -15.24
CA GLY A 305 -20.70 -14.01 -15.91
C GLY A 305 -21.78 -14.47 -14.93
N LEU A 306 -22.86 -15.04 -15.46
CA LEU A 306 -23.99 -15.56 -14.66
C LEU A 306 -23.59 -16.69 -13.70
N GLN A 307 -22.43 -17.33 -13.91
CA GLN A 307 -21.91 -18.39 -13.05
C GLN A 307 -20.81 -17.91 -12.08
N GLY A 308 -20.59 -16.60 -12.03
CA GLY A 308 -19.60 -15.95 -11.18
C GLY A 308 -18.15 -16.14 -11.63
N LEU A 309 -17.30 -15.23 -11.17
CA LEU A 309 -15.84 -15.30 -11.32
C LEU A 309 -15.24 -15.83 -10.01
N PRO A 310 -14.58 -17.00 -9.99
CA PRO A 310 -14.03 -17.55 -8.76
C PRO A 310 -12.85 -16.73 -8.25
N PHE A 311 -12.78 -16.59 -6.93
CA PHE A 311 -11.57 -16.19 -6.23
C PHE A 311 -11.26 -17.17 -5.10
N VAL A 312 -10.02 -17.17 -4.65
CA VAL A 312 -9.55 -17.94 -3.50
C VAL A 312 -8.96 -16.98 -2.48
N VAL A 313 -9.42 -17.09 -1.23
CA VAL A 313 -8.77 -16.43 -0.11
C VAL A 313 -7.61 -17.28 0.37
N VAL A 314 -6.45 -16.66 0.48
CA VAL A 314 -5.21 -17.26 0.95
C VAL A 314 -4.78 -16.52 2.20
N ALA A 315 -4.47 -17.23 3.27
CA ALA A 315 -3.87 -16.65 4.48
C ALA A 315 -2.57 -17.37 4.81
N ASP A 316 -1.47 -16.61 4.95
CA ASP A 316 -0.11 -17.09 5.15
C ASP A 316 0.26 -18.22 4.18
N GLY A 317 0.02 -17.98 2.89
CA GLY A 317 0.37 -18.89 1.80
C GLY A 317 -0.52 -20.13 1.68
N LYS A 318 -1.51 -20.28 2.56
CA LYS A 318 -2.43 -21.41 2.57
C LYS A 318 -3.80 -21.00 2.07
N ARG A 319 -4.31 -21.70 1.06
CA ARG A 319 -5.68 -21.55 0.56
C ARG A 319 -6.68 -21.85 1.68
N LYS A 320 -7.68 -21.00 1.86
CA LYS A 320 -8.70 -21.11 2.92
C LYS A 320 -10.05 -21.49 2.37
N TYR A 321 -10.53 -20.76 1.37
CA TYR A 321 -11.80 -21.06 0.72
C TYR A 321 -11.89 -20.50 -0.69
N VAL A 322 -12.82 -21.05 -1.46
CA VAL A 322 -13.28 -20.52 -2.75
C VAL A 322 -14.47 -19.61 -2.50
N GLY A 323 -14.39 -18.38 -2.99
CA GLY A 323 -15.51 -17.46 -3.08
C GLY A 323 -15.84 -17.12 -4.53
N ALA A 324 -16.85 -16.28 -4.72
CA ALA A 324 -17.25 -15.82 -6.04
C ALA A 324 -17.42 -14.31 -6.07
N PHE A 325 -16.85 -13.63 -7.06
CA PHE A 325 -17.42 -12.37 -7.50
C PHE A 325 -18.72 -12.68 -8.24
N TRP A 326 -19.79 -12.04 -7.82
CA TRP A 326 -21.16 -12.35 -8.21
C TRP A 326 -21.86 -11.11 -8.75
N THR A 327 -22.95 -11.33 -9.48
CA THR A 327 -23.83 -10.28 -9.98
C THR A 327 -25.27 -10.56 -9.54
N SER A 328 -26.02 -9.51 -9.23
CA SER A 328 -27.45 -9.62 -8.93
C SER A 328 -28.27 -10.12 -10.13
N LEU A 329 -27.71 -10.08 -11.33
CA LEU A 329 -28.34 -10.59 -12.56
C LEU A 329 -28.20 -12.11 -12.73
N SER A 330 -27.46 -12.79 -11.85
CA SER A 330 -27.31 -14.23 -11.92
C SER A 330 -28.65 -14.93 -11.67
N SER A 331 -28.97 -15.90 -12.53
CA SER A 331 -30.05 -16.86 -12.33
C SER A 331 -29.61 -18.14 -11.62
N MET A 332 -28.31 -18.26 -11.32
CA MET A 332 -27.76 -19.39 -10.59
C MET A 332 -27.57 -19.05 -9.11
N VAL A 333 -27.42 -20.08 -8.28
CA VAL A 333 -27.13 -19.93 -6.85
C VAL A 333 -25.71 -20.39 -6.60
N PHE A 334 -24.90 -19.54 -5.98
CA PHE A 334 -23.62 -19.91 -5.40
C PHE A 334 -23.78 -20.12 -3.89
N TYR A 335 -23.35 -21.26 -3.37
CA TYR A 335 -23.54 -21.62 -1.96
C TYR A 335 -22.40 -21.13 -1.06
N GLY A 336 -21.27 -20.70 -1.63
CA GLY A 336 -20.12 -20.21 -0.88
C GLY A 336 -20.14 -18.69 -0.61
N PRO A 337 -19.09 -18.14 0.01
CA PRO A 337 -18.95 -16.70 0.22
C PRO A 337 -18.91 -15.93 -1.11
N GLN A 338 -19.58 -14.80 -1.18
CA GLN A 338 -19.70 -14.03 -2.43
C GLN A 338 -19.43 -12.54 -2.24
N VAL A 339 -18.87 -11.90 -3.25
CA VAL A 339 -18.77 -10.45 -3.35
C VAL A 339 -19.70 -10.00 -4.47
N VAL A 340 -20.77 -9.31 -4.13
CA VAL A 340 -21.72 -8.76 -5.11
C VAL A 340 -21.08 -7.53 -5.75
N MET A 341 -20.71 -7.62 -7.03
CA MET A 341 -19.91 -6.60 -7.73
C MET A 341 -20.62 -5.25 -7.82
N GLU A 342 -21.94 -5.24 -7.81
CA GLU A 342 -22.75 -4.01 -7.78
C GLU A 342 -22.58 -3.22 -6.46
N ASN A 343 -22.15 -3.88 -5.39
CA ASN A 343 -21.93 -3.29 -4.07
C ASN A 343 -20.46 -2.93 -3.81
N VAL A 344 -19.56 -3.21 -4.75
CA VAL A 344 -18.13 -2.85 -4.64
C VAL A 344 -17.96 -1.36 -4.95
N SER A 345 -17.28 -0.64 -4.07
CA SER A 345 -16.90 0.76 -4.26
C SER A 345 -15.38 0.93 -4.32
N GLU A 346 -14.91 2.15 -4.59
CA GLU A 346 -13.48 2.47 -4.50
C GLU A 346 -12.94 2.34 -3.06
N ASP A 347 -13.83 2.43 -2.06
CA ASP A 347 -13.47 2.42 -0.64
C ASP A 347 -13.48 1.00 -0.02
N GLY A 348 -14.04 0.01 -0.71
CA GLY A 348 -14.10 -1.33 -0.16
C GLY A 348 -15.11 -2.27 -0.81
N MET A 349 -15.17 -3.47 -0.24
CA MET A 349 -16.15 -4.49 -0.59
C MET A 349 -16.53 -5.33 0.64
N THR A 350 -17.73 -5.92 0.60
CA THR A 350 -18.16 -6.89 1.60
C THR A 350 -18.12 -8.29 0.98
N ILE A 351 -17.50 -9.24 1.68
CA ILE A 351 -17.57 -10.65 1.33
C ILE A 351 -18.75 -11.21 2.10
N GLU A 352 -19.88 -11.50 1.46
CA GLU A 352 -21.09 -12.04 2.07
C GLU A 352 -20.91 -13.50 2.55
N ALA A 353 -21.72 -13.88 3.52
CA ALA A 353 -21.73 -15.23 4.09
C ALA A 353 -22.14 -16.27 3.04
N PRO A 354 -21.68 -17.53 3.17
CA PRO A 354 -22.29 -18.61 2.41
C PRO A 354 -23.77 -18.72 2.76
N MET A 355 -24.60 -19.10 1.80
CA MET A 355 -26.04 -19.31 2.03
C MET A 355 -26.33 -20.43 3.04
N SER A 356 -25.40 -21.37 3.21
CA SER A 356 -25.55 -22.51 4.10
C SER A 356 -24.20 -23.09 4.51
N GLY A 357 -24.17 -23.83 5.62
CA GLY A 357 -22.98 -24.52 6.09
C GLY A 357 -22.16 -23.71 7.09
N VAL A 358 -20.94 -24.18 7.36
CA VAL A 358 -19.96 -23.47 8.19
C VAL A 358 -19.43 -22.30 7.39
N ASP A 359 -19.38 -21.11 8.01
CA ASP A 359 -18.81 -19.92 7.38
C ASP A 359 -17.28 -20.02 7.32
N PRO A 360 -16.69 -20.20 6.12
CA PRO A 360 -15.25 -20.33 6.01
C PRO A 360 -14.53 -18.98 6.15
N ARG A 361 -15.25 -17.85 6.10
CA ARG A 361 -14.68 -16.51 6.32
C ARG A 361 -14.19 -16.35 7.76
N SER A 362 -14.80 -17.05 8.70
CA SER A 362 -14.45 -17.05 10.13
C SER A 362 -13.33 -18.03 10.48
N ASP A 363 -12.55 -18.53 9.51
CA ASP A 363 -11.40 -19.39 9.78
C ASP A 363 -10.39 -18.64 10.69
N PRO A 364 -10.03 -19.18 11.87
CA PRO A 364 -9.13 -18.50 12.83
C PRO A 364 -7.75 -18.15 12.26
N SER A 365 -7.31 -18.84 11.21
CA SER A 365 -6.04 -18.52 10.56
C SER A 365 -6.12 -17.32 9.63
N ILE A 366 -7.30 -16.96 9.12
CA ILE A 366 -7.53 -15.68 8.43
C ILE A 366 -7.46 -14.55 9.45
N GLU A 367 -8.18 -14.69 10.57
CA GLU A 367 -8.17 -13.73 11.67
C GLU A 367 -6.74 -13.48 12.16
N LYS A 368 -6.01 -14.56 12.44
CA LYS A 368 -4.63 -14.48 12.87
C LYS A 368 -3.76 -13.72 11.86
N ALA A 369 -3.87 -14.03 10.57
CA ALA A 369 -3.09 -13.37 9.54
C ALA A 369 -3.40 -11.87 9.45
N LEU A 370 -4.66 -11.46 9.65
CA LEU A 370 -5.07 -10.05 9.70
C LEU A 370 -4.57 -9.35 10.98
N VAL A 371 -4.64 -10.00 12.14
CA VAL A 371 -4.12 -9.46 13.42
C VAL A 371 -2.60 -9.30 13.36
N ASP A 372 -1.88 -10.34 12.92
CA ASP A 372 -0.41 -10.35 12.78
C ASP A 372 0.13 -9.32 11.76
N THR A 373 -0.75 -8.73 10.96
CA THR A 373 -0.41 -7.70 9.96
C THR A 373 -1.00 -6.34 10.31
N GLY A 374 -1.66 -6.20 11.46
CA GLY A 374 -2.29 -4.96 11.89
C GLY A 374 -3.46 -4.54 11.00
N LYS A 375 -4.16 -5.47 10.36
CA LYS A 375 -5.30 -5.20 9.47
C LYS A 375 -6.67 -5.49 10.06
N ALA A 376 -6.76 -6.32 11.11
CA ALA A 376 -8.06 -6.65 11.71
C ALA A 376 -8.65 -5.45 12.48
N LEU A 377 -9.91 -5.12 12.19
CA LEU A 377 -10.76 -4.19 12.93
C LEU A 377 -11.98 -4.94 13.48
N TYR A 378 -12.34 -4.73 14.75
CA TYR A 378 -13.34 -5.48 15.51
C TYR A 378 -14.54 -4.67 15.96
#